data_AF-A0A3M8AN33-F1
#
_entry.id   AF-A0A3M8AN33-F1
#
_cell.length_a   1.000
_cell.length_b   1.000
_cell.length_c   1.000
_cell.angle_alpha   90.00
_cell.angle_beta   90.00
_cell.angle_gamma   90.00
#
_symmetry.space_group_name_H-M   'P 1'
#
loop_
_entity.id
_entity.type
_entity.pdbx_description
1 polymer ?
#
loop_
_entity_poly.entity_id
_entity_poly.type
_entity_poly.pdbx_seq_one_letter_code
_entity_poly.pdbx_strand_id
1 'polypeptide(L)'
;MARATTRTTKQERTESARALKAAKKANAEARKLASTLPQPTRGKLEAVAATERTQLERAKKERGESPRAATRRARRSAVRLERASARLGPRNERRSTSADPKRRAGSIKRQRVQATQSQSMPVKAAVRTIITAVMTPTDREQNKKVAKRRVRRMKLQHAR
;
A
#
# COMPACT_ATOMS: atom_id res chain seq x y z
N MET A 1 23.64 36.93 -23.90
CA MET A 1 22.85 36.79 -22.66
C MET A 1 21.56 35.93 -22.79
N ALA A 2 21.14 35.45 -23.98
CA ALA A 2 19.87 34.74 -24.20
C ALA A 2 19.79 33.22 -23.84
N ARG A 3 20.90 32.58 -23.42
CA ARG A 3 20.96 31.12 -23.18
C ARG A 3 20.36 30.68 -21.83
N ALA A 4 20.30 31.56 -20.84
CA ALA A 4 19.84 31.21 -19.50
C ALA A 4 18.31 31.04 -19.41
N THR A 5 17.54 31.85 -20.14
CA THR A 5 16.06 31.84 -20.17
C THR A 5 15.50 30.64 -20.93
N THR A 6 16.17 30.19 -21.99
CA THR A 6 15.79 28.97 -22.75
C THR A 6 16.09 27.69 -21.97
N ARG A 7 17.16 27.65 -21.18
CA ARG A 7 17.49 26.47 -20.35
C ARG A 7 16.55 26.32 -19.15
N THR A 8 16.21 27.42 -18.48
CA THR A 8 15.25 27.45 -17.36
C THR A 8 13.84 27.04 -17.82
N THR A 9 13.35 27.56 -18.94
CA THR A 9 12.04 27.16 -19.50
C THR A 9 11.98 25.68 -19.91
N LYS A 10 13.07 25.12 -20.48
CA LYS A 10 13.17 23.69 -20.81
C LYS A 10 13.16 22.81 -19.55
N GLN A 11 13.89 23.21 -18.51
CA GLN A 11 13.89 22.52 -17.22
C GLN A 11 12.49 22.53 -16.59
N GLU A 12 11.81 23.67 -16.56
CA GLU A 12 10.45 23.78 -16.02
C GLU A 12 9.41 22.94 -16.78
N ARG A 13 9.52 22.87 -18.11
CA ARG A 13 8.68 21.99 -18.94
C ARG A 13 8.94 20.51 -18.67
N THR A 14 10.17 20.15 -18.30
CA THR A 14 10.56 18.78 -17.95
C THR A 14 10.09 18.42 -16.54
N GLU A 15 10.25 19.33 -15.59
CA GLU A 15 9.79 19.18 -14.21
C GLU A 15 8.27 19.07 -14.13
N SER A 16 7.54 19.91 -14.86
CA SER A 16 6.08 19.83 -14.96
C SER A 16 5.62 18.49 -15.53
N ALA A 17 6.28 17.98 -16.58
CA ALA A 17 6.00 16.65 -17.13
C ALA A 17 6.22 15.55 -16.10
N ARG A 18 7.35 15.59 -15.38
CA ARG A 18 7.68 14.63 -14.32
C ARG A 18 6.66 14.68 -13.18
N ALA A 19 6.27 15.88 -12.75
CA ALA A 19 5.29 16.07 -11.69
C ALA A 19 3.91 15.55 -12.10
N LEU A 20 3.46 15.83 -13.32
CA LEU A 20 2.20 15.30 -13.86
C LEU A 20 2.23 13.77 -13.95
N LYS A 21 3.33 13.17 -14.43
CA LYS A 21 3.49 11.71 -14.50
C LYS A 21 3.42 11.08 -13.10
N ALA A 22 4.10 11.66 -12.12
CA ALA A 22 4.07 11.19 -10.73
C ALA A 22 2.67 11.28 -10.13
N ALA A 23 1.97 12.40 -10.31
CA ALA A 23 0.63 12.59 -9.79
C ALA A 23 -0.41 11.68 -10.46
N LYS A 24 -0.29 11.44 -11.77
CA LYS A 24 -1.10 10.44 -12.49
C LYS A 24 -0.88 9.04 -11.95
N LYS A 25 0.37 8.65 -11.69
CA LYS A 25 0.70 7.37 -11.07
C LYS A 25 0.10 7.25 -9.67
N ALA A 26 0.19 8.30 -8.85
CA ALA A 26 -0.43 8.33 -7.52
C ALA A 26 -1.96 8.19 -7.60
N ASN A 27 -2.62 8.84 -8.57
CA ASN A 27 -4.06 8.71 -8.78
C ASN A 27 -4.45 7.27 -9.16
N ALA A 28 -3.70 6.65 -10.06
CA ALA A 28 -3.93 5.26 -10.46
C ALA A 28 -3.76 4.30 -9.27
N GLU A 29 -2.72 4.45 -8.46
CA GLU A 29 -2.52 3.64 -7.25
C GLU A 29 -3.62 3.90 -6.20
N ALA A 30 -4.09 5.14 -6.04
CA ALA A 30 -5.19 5.47 -5.12
C ALA A 30 -6.50 4.79 -5.53
N ARG A 31 -6.82 4.73 -6.83
CA ARG A 31 -7.99 3.99 -7.35
C ARG A 31 -7.87 2.49 -7.10
N LYS A 32 -6.68 1.92 -7.33
CA LYS A 32 -6.42 0.50 -7.05
C LYS A 32 -6.48 0.18 -5.55
N LEU A 33 -6.05 1.11 -4.70
CA LEU A 33 -6.22 0.99 -3.26
C LEU A 33 -7.71 1.04 -2.91
N ALA A 34 -8.47 1.99 -3.46
CA ALA A 34 -9.89 2.11 -3.20
C ALA A 34 -10.68 0.83 -3.54
N SER A 35 -10.35 0.16 -4.66
CA SER A 35 -10.97 -1.12 -5.03
C SER A 35 -10.70 -2.26 -4.05
N THR A 36 -9.68 -2.15 -3.20
CA THR A 36 -9.36 -3.14 -2.16
C THR A 36 -9.97 -2.80 -0.80
N LEU A 37 -10.55 -1.61 -0.63
CA LEU A 37 -11.14 -1.17 0.63
C LEU A 37 -12.63 -1.56 0.72
N PRO A 38 -13.16 -1.81 1.92
CA PRO A 38 -14.59 -2.01 2.13
C PRO A 38 -15.38 -0.71 1.94
N GLN A 39 -16.71 -0.80 1.80
CA GLN A 39 -17.57 0.38 1.92
C GLN A 39 -17.66 0.80 3.40
N PRO A 40 -17.76 2.11 3.73
CA PRO A 40 -17.91 3.27 2.83
C PRO A 40 -16.58 3.93 2.42
N THR A 41 -15.43 3.42 2.87
CA THR A 41 -14.12 4.06 2.64
C THR A 41 -13.71 4.01 1.17
N ARG A 42 -14.10 2.94 0.45
CA ARG A 42 -13.98 2.85 -1.00
C ARG A 42 -14.60 4.06 -1.71
N GLY A 43 -15.88 4.34 -1.48
CA GLY A 43 -16.58 5.47 -2.14
C GLY A 43 -15.92 6.81 -1.85
N LYS A 44 -15.47 7.04 -0.60
CA LYS A 44 -14.76 8.27 -0.22
C LYS A 44 -13.43 8.44 -0.96
N LEU A 45 -12.63 7.37 -1.07
CA LEU A 45 -11.34 7.44 -1.76
C LEU A 45 -11.50 7.54 -3.28
N GLU A 46 -12.49 6.86 -3.86
CA GLU A 46 -12.85 6.99 -5.28
C GLU A 46 -13.29 8.42 -5.62
N ALA A 47 -14.12 9.05 -4.78
CA ALA A 47 -14.54 10.44 -4.97
C ALA A 47 -13.34 11.41 -4.94
N VAL A 48 -12.42 11.25 -4.00
CA VAL A 48 -11.17 12.07 -3.95
C VAL A 48 -10.29 11.80 -5.18
N ALA A 49 -10.18 10.55 -5.63
CA ALA A 49 -9.42 10.23 -6.83
C ALA A 49 -10.05 10.85 -8.09
N ALA A 50 -11.38 10.87 -8.20
CA ALA A 50 -12.10 11.49 -9.30
C ALA A 50 -11.91 13.01 -9.33
N THR A 51 -12.05 13.69 -8.19
CA THR A 51 -11.83 15.14 -8.09
C THR A 51 -10.40 15.52 -8.44
N GLU A 52 -9.40 14.81 -7.94
CA GLU A 52 -8.00 15.12 -8.27
C GLU A 52 -7.63 14.74 -9.72
N ARG A 53 -8.34 13.81 -10.36
CA ARG A 53 -8.17 13.54 -11.80
C ARG A 53 -8.53 14.75 -12.65
N THR A 54 -9.62 15.44 -12.34
CA THR A 54 -10.01 16.66 -13.08
C THR A 54 -9.00 17.78 -12.89
N GLN A 55 -8.44 17.92 -11.69
CA GLN A 55 -7.36 18.87 -11.40
C GLN A 55 -6.08 18.56 -12.19
N LEU A 56 -5.75 17.29 -12.40
CA LEU A 56 -4.60 16.88 -13.22
C LEU A 56 -4.81 17.16 -14.70
N GLU A 57 -6.01 17.01 -15.23
CA GLU A 57 -6.30 17.40 -16.62
C GLU A 57 -6.25 18.92 -16.80
N ARG A 58 -6.69 19.71 -15.81
CA ARG A 58 -6.48 21.17 -15.82
C ARG A 58 -4.99 21.52 -15.78
N ALA A 59 -4.21 20.87 -14.92
CA ALA A 59 -2.75 21.07 -14.86
C ALA A 59 -2.04 20.66 -16.17
N LYS A 60 -2.57 19.68 -16.90
CA LYS A 60 -2.06 19.31 -18.22
C LYS A 60 -2.28 20.41 -19.25
N LYS A 61 -3.46 21.07 -19.24
CA LYS A 61 -3.76 22.22 -20.12
C LYS A 61 -2.87 23.42 -19.79
N GLU A 62 -2.74 23.77 -18.51
CA GLU A 62 -1.90 24.89 -18.04
C GLU A 62 -0.40 24.71 -18.31
N ARG A 63 0.07 23.50 -18.64
CA ARG A 63 1.49 23.23 -18.89
C ARG A 63 2.06 24.06 -20.05
N GLY A 64 1.25 24.36 -21.06
CA GLY A 64 1.67 25.15 -22.22
C GLY A 64 1.96 26.60 -21.87
N GLU A 65 1.10 27.20 -21.04
CA GLU A 65 1.12 28.61 -20.66
C GLU A 65 2.01 28.86 -19.43
N SER A 66 1.87 28.05 -18.39
CA SER A 66 2.59 28.20 -17.12
C SER A 66 3.06 26.85 -16.57
N PRO A 67 4.26 26.38 -16.98
CA PRO A 67 4.85 25.14 -16.49
C PRO A 67 5.00 25.10 -14.95
N ARG A 68 5.29 26.26 -14.33
CA ARG A 68 5.40 26.39 -12.87
C ARG A 68 4.05 26.18 -12.17
N ALA A 69 2.97 26.76 -12.69
CA ALA A 69 1.62 26.58 -12.13
C ALA A 69 1.17 25.11 -12.25
N ALA A 70 1.36 24.51 -13.44
CA ALA A 70 1.09 23.10 -13.68
C ALA A 70 1.85 22.18 -12.71
N THR A 71 3.13 22.47 -12.47
CA THR A 71 3.96 21.73 -11.50
C THR A 71 3.41 21.82 -10.09
N ARG A 72 3.07 23.03 -9.62
CA ARG A 72 2.49 23.25 -8.28
C ARG A 72 1.17 22.50 -8.13
N ARG A 73 0.28 22.58 -9.11
CA ARG A 73 -1.02 21.90 -9.07
C ARG A 73 -0.83 20.38 -9.05
N ALA A 74 -0.02 19.82 -9.93
CA ALA A 74 0.27 18.39 -9.97
C ALA A 74 0.86 17.87 -8.64
N ARG A 75 1.80 18.62 -8.05
CA ARG A 75 2.37 18.28 -6.73
C ARG A 75 1.31 18.30 -5.63
N ARG A 76 0.43 19.32 -5.60
CA ARG A 76 -0.67 19.42 -4.63
C ARG A 76 -1.65 18.25 -4.75
N SER A 77 -2.04 17.89 -5.97
CA SER A 77 -2.90 16.73 -6.21
C SER A 77 -2.26 15.44 -5.71
N ALA A 78 -0.97 15.22 -5.98
CA ALA A 78 -0.25 14.06 -5.44
C ALA A 78 -0.23 14.02 -3.91
N VAL A 79 -0.03 15.16 -3.24
CA VAL A 79 -0.09 15.25 -1.76
C VAL A 79 -1.49 14.90 -1.25
N ARG A 80 -2.54 15.45 -1.87
CA ARG A 80 -3.93 15.22 -1.45
C ARG A 80 -4.31 13.75 -1.58
N LEU A 81 -3.91 13.09 -2.68
CA LEU A 81 -4.10 11.66 -2.89
C LEU A 81 -3.36 10.80 -1.85
N GLU A 82 -2.12 11.16 -1.52
CA GLU A 82 -1.36 10.47 -0.47
C GLU A 82 -2.02 10.64 0.89
N ARG A 83 -2.43 11.87 1.25
CA ARG A 83 -3.15 12.15 2.50
C ARG A 83 -4.47 11.39 2.59
N ALA A 84 -5.24 11.37 1.52
CA ALA A 84 -6.51 10.65 1.47
C ALA A 84 -6.28 9.14 1.62
N SER A 85 -5.29 8.59 0.91
CA SER A 85 -4.90 7.18 1.03
C SER A 85 -4.43 6.82 2.44
N ALA A 86 -3.66 7.69 3.10
CA ALA A 86 -3.22 7.47 4.49
C ALA A 86 -4.37 7.55 5.51
N ARG A 87 -5.32 8.48 5.29
CA ARG A 87 -6.50 8.68 6.16
C ARG A 87 -7.63 7.68 5.97
N LEU A 88 -7.73 7.07 4.79
CA LEU A 88 -8.81 6.11 4.45
C LEU A 88 -8.27 4.69 4.27
N GLY A 89 -6.95 4.54 4.25
CA GLY A 89 -6.27 3.26 4.08
C GLY A 89 -6.33 2.40 5.34
N PRO A 90 -5.91 1.13 5.23
CA PRO A 90 -6.15 0.09 6.24
C PRO A 90 -5.52 0.39 7.61
N ARG A 91 -4.48 1.23 7.65
CA ARG A 91 -3.71 1.51 8.86
C ARG A 91 -4.08 2.86 9.52
N ASN A 92 -4.99 3.64 8.90
CA ASN A 92 -5.43 4.96 9.37
C ASN A 92 -4.27 5.84 9.90
N GLU A 93 -3.13 5.83 9.20
CA GLU A 93 -1.95 6.56 9.63
C GLU A 93 -2.17 8.06 9.37
N ARG A 94 -2.51 8.80 10.43
CA ARG A 94 -2.76 10.26 10.35
C ARG A 94 -1.53 11.08 9.92
N ARG A 95 -0.32 10.50 9.88
CA ARG A 95 0.95 11.26 9.86
C ARG A 95 1.94 11.00 8.70
N SER A 96 1.75 10.01 7.83
CA SER A 96 2.80 9.68 6.83
C SER A 96 2.55 10.33 5.45
N THR A 97 2.76 11.65 5.33
CA THR A 97 2.97 12.27 4.00
C THR A 97 4.44 12.30 3.65
N SER A 98 4.82 11.65 2.55
CA SER A 98 6.19 11.72 2.07
C SER A 98 6.50 13.09 1.48
N ALA A 99 7.60 13.69 1.94
CA ALA A 99 8.14 14.92 1.36
C ALA A 99 8.52 14.72 -0.13
N ASP A 100 8.97 13.52 -0.49
CA ASP A 100 9.46 13.20 -1.83
C ASP A 100 8.31 12.77 -2.78
N PRO A 101 8.04 13.52 -3.86
CA PRO A 101 6.97 13.20 -4.82
C PRO A 101 7.12 11.83 -5.48
N LYS A 102 8.34 11.29 -5.64
CA LYS A 102 8.54 9.93 -6.19
C LYS A 102 8.10 8.85 -5.20
N ARG A 103 8.32 9.07 -3.90
CA ARG A 103 7.99 8.11 -2.84
C ARG A 103 6.50 8.05 -2.54
N ARG A 104 5.71 9.08 -2.88
CA ARG A 104 4.25 9.13 -2.66
C ARG A 104 3.45 8.04 -3.38
N ALA A 105 3.75 7.77 -4.65
CA ALA A 105 3.09 6.67 -5.33
C ALA A 105 3.50 5.32 -4.72
N GLY A 106 4.74 5.22 -4.22
CA GLY A 106 5.25 4.05 -3.51
C GLY A 106 4.57 3.81 -2.17
N SER A 107 4.26 4.86 -1.39
CA SER A 107 3.54 4.74 -0.12
C SER A 107 2.12 4.22 -0.33
N ILE A 108 1.39 4.76 -1.32
CA ILE A 108 0.06 4.26 -1.69
C ILE A 108 0.13 2.79 -2.15
N LYS A 109 1.13 2.43 -2.97
CA LYS A 109 1.33 1.03 -3.41
C LYS A 109 1.60 0.09 -2.22
N ARG A 110 2.43 0.50 -1.26
CA ARG A 110 2.71 -0.30 -0.04
C ARG A 110 1.44 -0.51 0.78
N GLN A 111 0.62 0.53 0.95
CA GLN A 111 -0.68 0.42 1.62
C GLN A 111 -1.61 -0.55 0.91
N ARG A 112 -1.62 -0.56 -0.43
CA ARG A 112 -2.39 -1.54 -1.22
C ARG A 112 -1.90 -2.96 -0.98
N VAL A 113 -0.59 -3.21 -1.02
CA VAL A 113 -0.03 -4.54 -0.75
C VAL A 113 -0.41 -5.02 0.65
N GLN A 114 -0.33 -4.13 1.65
CA GLN A 114 -0.78 -4.42 3.00
C GLN A 114 -2.28 -4.73 3.07
N ALA A 115 -3.13 -3.95 2.39
CA ALA A 115 -4.57 -4.21 2.32
C ALA A 115 -4.85 -5.62 1.74
N THR A 116 -4.20 -5.98 0.63
CA THR A 116 -4.35 -7.30 0.01
C THR A 116 -3.83 -8.44 0.89
N GLN A 117 -2.72 -8.24 1.59
CA GLN A 117 -2.20 -9.22 2.54
C GLN A 117 -3.15 -9.40 3.72
N SER A 118 -3.69 -8.30 4.27
CA SER A 118 -4.64 -8.36 5.39
C SER A 118 -5.92 -9.10 5.05
N GLN A 119 -6.38 -9.05 3.79
CA GLN A 119 -7.56 -9.82 3.34
C GLN A 119 -7.28 -11.32 3.20
N SER A 120 -6.05 -11.73 2.88
CA SER A 120 -5.69 -13.14 2.69
C SER A 120 -5.21 -13.85 3.96
N MET A 121 -4.76 -13.10 4.96
CA MET A 121 -4.30 -13.62 6.25
C MET A 121 -5.36 -14.45 7.00
N PRO A 122 -6.63 -14.02 7.12
CA PRO A 122 -7.67 -14.81 7.78
C PRO A 122 -7.89 -16.15 7.10
N VAL A 123 -7.90 -16.18 5.77
CA VAL A 123 -8.07 -17.41 4.98
C VAL A 123 -6.90 -18.36 5.20
N LYS A 124 -5.66 -17.86 5.13
CA LYS A 124 -4.47 -18.66 5.40
C LYS A 124 -4.41 -19.18 6.84
N ALA A 125 -4.84 -18.36 7.79
CA ALA A 125 -4.94 -18.76 9.19
C ALA A 125 -5.99 -19.86 9.35
N ALA A 126 -7.18 -19.72 8.76
CA ALA A 126 -8.22 -20.74 8.80
C ALA A 126 -7.78 -22.07 8.18
N VAL A 127 -7.18 -22.04 6.98
CA VAL A 127 -6.64 -23.25 6.33
C VAL A 127 -5.55 -23.89 7.19
N ARG A 128 -4.63 -23.10 7.75
CA ARG A 128 -3.60 -23.61 8.64
C ARG A 128 -4.21 -24.24 9.89
N THR A 129 -5.24 -23.63 10.48
CA THR A 129 -5.97 -24.16 11.63
C THR A 129 -6.66 -25.48 11.30
N ILE A 130 -7.29 -25.59 10.13
CA ILE A 130 -7.92 -26.84 9.66
C ILE A 130 -6.87 -27.92 9.44
N ILE A 131 -5.78 -27.61 8.74
CA ILE A 131 -4.68 -28.56 8.52
C ILE A 131 -4.08 -28.98 9.86
N THR A 132 -3.86 -28.06 10.80
CA THR A 132 -3.39 -28.43 12.13
C THR A 132 -4.44 -29.24 12.88
N ALA A 133 -5.73 -28.96 12.77
CA ALA A 133 -6.77 -29.76 13.43
C ALA A 133 -6.85 -31.19 12.85
N VAL A 134 -6.59 -31.35 11.54
CA VAL A 134 -6.58 -32.66 10.86
C VAL A 134 -5.25 -33.41 11.08
N MET A 135 -4.13 -32.71 11.09
CA MET A 135 -2.79 -33.31 11.21
C MET A 135 -2.26 -33.33 12.66
N THR A 136 -2.94 -32.69 13.61
CA THR A 136 -2.56 -32.82 15.03
C THR A 136 -2.86 -34.24 15.47
N PRO A 137 -1.86 -34.97 16.00
CA PRO A 137 -2.13 -36.26 16.61
C PRO A 137 -3.05 -36.01 17.80
N THR A 138 -4.21 -36.68 17.81
CA THR A 138 -5.18 -36.62 18.89
C THR A 138 -4.49 -36.81 20.24
N ASP A 139 -4.99 -36.18 21.31
CA ASP A 139 -4.41 -36.28 22.66
C ASP A 139 -4.16 -37.73 23.10
N ARG A 140 -4.97 -38.67 22.61
CA ARG A 140 -4.76 -40.12 22.77
C ARG A 140 -3.44 -40.63 22.19
N GLU A 141 -3.02 -40.19 21.00
CA GLU A 141 -1.75 -40.58 20.39
C GLU A 141 -0.55 -39.95 21.11
N GLN A 142 -0.68 -38.71 21.54
CA GLN A 142 0.36 -38.05 22.33
C GLN A 142 0.53 -38.74 23.69
N ASN A 143 -0.56 -39.05 24.38
CA ASN A 143 -0.54 -39.80 25.64
C ASN A 143 0.05 -41.20 25.48
N LYS A 144 -0.25 -41.92 24.38
CA LYS A 144 0.40 -43.20 24.08
C LYS A 144 1.91 -43.07 23.85
N LYS A 145 2.36 -42.02 23.16
CA LYS A 145 3.80 -41.77 22.94
C LYS A 145 4.52 -41.38 24.24
N VAL A 146 3.90 -40.56 25.09
CA VAL A 146 4.41 -40.18 26.41
C VAL A 146 4.47 -41.41 27.33
N ALA A 147 3.43 -42.22 27.38
CA ALA A 147 3.40 -43.47 28.14
C ALA A 147 4.49 -44.45 27.68
N LYS A 148 4.65 -44.66 26.36
CA LYS A 148 5.74 -45.49 25.82
C LYS A 148 7.14 -44.97 26.18
N ARG A 149 7.34 -43.65 26.17
CA ARG A 149 8.61 -43.03 26.59
C ARG A 149 8.87 -43.21 28.09
N ARG A 150 7.83 -43.12 28.93
CA ARG A 150 7.93 -43.32 30.38
C ARG A 150 8.30 -44.77 30.72
N VAL A 151 7.67 -45.75 30.05
CA VAL A 151 8.00 -47.18 30.20
C VAL A 151 9.43 -47.48 29.76
N ARG A 152 9.89 -46.92 28.63
CA ARG A 152 11.28 -47.08 28.17
C ARG A 152 12.30 -46.53 29.16
N ARG A 153 12.01 -45.37 29.78
CA ARG A 153 12.87 -44.77 30.81
C ARG A 153 12.94 -45.62 32.08
N MET A 154 11.82 -46.16 32.56
CA MET A 154 11.82 -47.07 33.71
C MET A 154 12.59 -48.37 33.43
N LYS A 155 12.42 -48.96 32.25
CA LYS A 155 13.20 -50.14 31.85
C LYS A 155 14.71 -49.89 31.79
N LEU A 156 15.13 -48.70 31.35
CA LEU A 156 16.54 -48.29 31.34
C LEU A 156 17.10 -48.02 32.75
N GLN A 157 16.27 -47.62 33.70
CA GLN A 157 16.67 -47.40 35.10
C GLN A 157 16.74 -48.68 35.93
N HIS A 158 15.96 -49.72 35.58
CA HIS A 158 16.03 -51.05 36.20
C HIS A 158 17.02 -52.01 35.55
N ALA A 159 17.68 -51.60 34.45
CA ALA A 159 18.72 -52.36 33.78
C ALA A 159 20.15 -51.89 34.15
N ARG A 160 20.27 -51.09 35.22
CA ARG A 160 21.51 -50.74 35.92
C ARG A 160 21.47 -51.35 37.31
#